data_AF-A0A9W9CPC9-F1
#
_entry.id   AF-A0A9W9CPC9-F1
#
_cell.length_a   1.000
_cell.length_b   1.000
_cell.length_c   1.000
_cell.angle_alpha   90.00
_cell.angle_beta   90.00
_cell.angle_gamma   90.00
#
_symmetry.space_group_name_H-M   'P 1'
#
loop_
_entity.id
_entity.type
_entity.pdbx_description
1 polymer ?
#
loop_
_entity_poly.entity_id
_entity_poly.type
_entity_poly.pdbx_seq_one_letter_code
_entity_poly.pdbx_strand_id
1 'polypeptide(L)'
;MHFGFGPSGTRQRRIDSFCLMLTRAFYDEPTRFTDFTKARTFTNNFLTAVNQETKTRDFLYQVLLGYELLIRLKLQPALTSYAGIMTDYISALIVTADLFMQNVQLTTPTAITATTSLTTTNPPRYAFFAINHQRNAEGLIRIAEALSWPLMDETRRTLETAYFDLTSGVSGASYDMYDWLFGLVMPGRYSRHRVMCTLVDATPSIRNWQGAPYYDNAVVVKNKSYWPKRTVLGRVLGGLRNPKSVCGWIGPLPAPTGTDKNGGAIQGWVSLNARRLDVPVPIIRLAKPLEALGFTDTDQTTNEQIITEIVDANEYIISSGPVVPPGHQKCVFKGIHLELIPQARLNIGQTLGLPTEEYRASLDFEISSQSVRYALFTLPIFVTAPPCVGTHVMFRRQAQMRLRDAFLVKDLKDTYPVPDKMLVINAMGEGDEIVARAWCAERGKHAVIRRDVPGKECCFACACDLAAGDTGLNCNVLIWAR
;
A
#
# COMPACT_ATOMS: atom_id res chain seq x y z
N MET A 1 45.93 27.03 5.33
CA MET A 1 45.46 26.88 6.73
C MET A 1 45.51 25.40 7.08
N HIS A 2 46.26 25.05 8.12
CA HIS A 2 46.39 23.68 8.62
C HIS A 2 45.08 23.22 9.31
N PHE A 3 44.35 22.29 8.70
CA PHE A 3 43.34 21.51 9.41
C PHE A 3 44.05 20.41 10.21
N GLY A 4 44.63 20.79 11.35
CA GLY A 4 45.22 19.86 12.31
C GLY A 4 44.15 19.23 13.19
N PHE A 5 44.31 17.93 13.48
CA PHE A 5 43.55 17.23 14.52
C PHE A 5 43.82 17.85 15.89
N GLY A 6 43.05 18.86 16.27
CA GLY A 6 43.05 19.40 17.63
C GLY A 6 42.35 18.42 18.59
N PRO A 7 42.93 18.10 19.76
CA PRO A 7 42.31 17.21 20.74
C PRO A 7 41.06 17.82 21.41
N SER A 8 40.75 19.09 21.18
CA SER A 8 39.62 19.81 21.76
C SER A 8 38.47 19.97 20.76
N GLY A 9 37.58 18.97 20.70
CA GLY A 9 36.36 19.04 19.92
C GLY A 9 35.46 17.85 20.25
N THR A 10 34.14 18.07 20.30
CA THR A 10 33.16 16.99 20.49
C THR A 10 33.34 15.93 19.40
N ARG A 11 33.04 14.66 19.71
CA ARG A 11 33.13 13.55 18.73
C ARG A 11 32.43 13.89 17.41
N GLN A 12 31.30 14.59 17.50
CA GLN A 12 30.53 15.08 16.36
C GLN A 12 31.37 15.99 15.45
N ARG A 13 31.99 17.05 15.98
CA ARG A 13 32.83 17.97 15.19
C ARG A 13 34.01 17.29 14.51
N ARG A 14 34.56 16.24 15.12
CA ARG A 14 35.64 15.45 14.50
C ARG A 14 35.13 14.61 13.33
N ILE A 15 33.94 14.02 13.45
CA ILE A 15 33.28 13.30 12.36
C ILE A 15 32.95 14.30 11.23
N ASP A 16 32.40 15.46 11.55
CA ASP A 16 32.07 16.51 10.58
C ASP A 16 33.33 16.97 9.83
N SER A 17 34.43 17.21 10.53
CA SER A 17 35.72 17.56 9.91
C SER A 17 36.31 16.44 9.04
N PHE A 18 36.13 15.18 9.44
CA PHE A 18 36.59 14.03 8.66
C PHE A 18 35.75 13.87 7.38
N CYS A 19 34.43 14.05 7.49
CA CYS A 19 33.51 14.10 6.37
C CYS A 19 33.85 15.27 5.43
N LEU A 20 34.14 16.47 5.93
CA LEU A 20 34.57 17.61 5.11
C LEU A 20 35.90 17.36 4.38
N MET A 21 36.87 16.73 5.05
CA MET A 21 38.17 16.38 4.45
C MET A 21 38.08 15.30 3.37
N LEU A 22 37.37 14.19 3.64
CA LEU A 22 37.20 13.08 2.68
C LEU A 22 36.54 13.54 1.37
N THR A 23 35.81 14.65 1.44
CA THR A 23 34.92 15.09 0.39
C THR A 23 35.30 16.45 -0.20
N ARG A 24 36.42 17.04 0.23
CA ARG A 24 36.97 18.33 -0.20
C ARG A 24 35.96 19.49 -0.16
N ALA A 25 35.03 19.49 0.80
CA ALA A 25 34.06 20.58 0.96
C ALA A 25 34.58 21.64 1.94
N PHE A 26 34.30 22.91 1.64
CA PHE A 26 34.75 24.06 2.42
C PHE A 26 33.76 24.51 3.50
N TYR A 27 32.49 24.11 3.40
CA TYR A 27 31.42 24.40 4.36
C TYR A 27 30.43 23.24 4.45
N ASP A 28 29.64 23.22 5.53
CA ASP A 28 28.55 22.26 5.73
C ASP A 28 27.42 22.62 4.76
N GLU A 29 27.24 21.82 3.70
CA GLU A 29 26.23 22.05 2.68
C GLU A 29 25.04 21.13 2.97
N PRO A 30 23.95 21.63 3.58
CA PRO A 30 22.85 20.80 4.09
C PRO A 30 22.09 20.06 2.98
N THR A 31 22.33 20.40 1.72
CA THR A 31 21.73 19.80 0.52
C THR A 31 22.69 18.89 -0.24
N ARG A 32 23.86 18.60 0.31
CA ARG A 32 24.90 17.83 -0.37
C ARG A 32 24.50 16.38 -0.64
N PHE A 33 23.99 15.72 0.39
CA PHE A 33 23.51 14.35 0.28
C PHE A 33 22.03 14.34 -0.04
N THR A 34 21.66 13.46 -0.95
CA THR A 34 20.26 13.31 -1.33
C THR A 34 19.53 12.60 -0.21
N ASP A 35 18.46 13.20 0.29
CA ASP A 35 17.54 12.54 1.21
C ASP A 35 16.75 11.47 0.45
N PHE A 36 17.20 10.21 0.50
CA PHE A 36 16.53 9.10 -0.18
C PHE A 36 15.13 8.79 0.36
N THR A 37 14.74 9.32 1.53
CA THR A 37 13.36 9.19 2.01
C THR A 37 12.38 10.11 1.28
N LYS A 38 12.90 11.21 0.72
CA LYS A 38 12.12 12.23 0.00
C LYS A 38 12.37 12.21 -1.51
N ALA A 39 13.51 11.69 -1.94
CA ALA A 39 13.86 11.62 -3.35
C ALA A 39 12.84 10.81 -4.13
N ARG A 40 12.25 11.43 -5.16
CA ARG A 40 11.35 10.72 -6.07
C ARG A 40 12.12 9.79 -6.99
N THR A 41 13.31 10.17 -7.46
CA THR A 41 14.08 9.39 -8.43
C THR A 41 15.57 9.43 -8.12
N PHE A 42 16.28 8.33 -8.34
CA PHE A 42 17.70 8.19 -8.02
C PHE A 42 18.61 8.35 -9.24
N THR A 43 18.17 7.86 -10.40
CA THR A 43 18.88 7.98 -11.70
C THR A 43 19.16 9.44 -12.09
N ASN A 44 18.31 10.37 -11.67
CA ASN A 44 18.51 11.81 -11.86
C ASN A 44 19.86 12.32 -11.31
N ASN A 45 20.45 11.64 -10.33
CA ASN A 45 21.72 12.05 -9.72
C ASN A 45 22.95 11.67 -10.57
N PHE A 46 22.82 10.76 -11.54
CA PHE A 46 23.96 10.30 -12.36
C PHE A 46 23.69 10.24 -13.87
N LEU A 47 22.43 10.36 -14.31
CA LEU A 47 22.04 10.44 -15.74
C LEU A 47 21.75 11.87 -16.24
N THR A 48 21.83 12.90 -15.39
CA THR A 48 21.60 14.31 -15.82
C THR A 48 22.82 14.95 -16.46
N ALA A 49 22.61 15.81 -17.47
CA ALA A 49 23.68 16.55 -18.15
C ALA A 49 24.14 17.83 -17.41
N VAL A 50 23.33 18.39 -16.51
CA VAL A 50 23.60 19.70 -15.87
C VAL A 50 24.22 19.50 -14.48
N ASN A 51 25.43 20.03 -14.25
CA ASN A 51 26.20 19.89 -13.00
C ASN A 51 26.55 18.43 -12.63
N GLN A 52 26.71 17.59 -13.65
CA GLN A 52 26.81 16.13 -13.57
C GLN A 52 27.92 15.63 -12.65
N GLU A 53 29.14 16.19 -12.72
CA GLU A 53 30.30 15.60 -12.02
C GLU A 53 30.18 15.67 -10.50
N THR A 54 29.85 16.84 -9.95
CA THR A 54 29.80 17.02 -8.48
C THR A 54 28.65 16.25 -7.87
N LYS A 55 27.46 16.29 -8.50
CA LYS A 55 26.28 15.53 -8.05
C LYS A 55 26.48 14.03 -8.15
N THR A 56 27.05 13.54 -9.27
CA THR A 56 27.34 12.12 -9.46
C THR A 56 28.37 11.65 -8.44
N ARG A 57 29.46 12.40 -8.25
CA ARG A 57 30.50 12.05 -7.27
C ARG A 57 29.95 11.96 -5.85
N ASP A 58 29.17 12.96 -5.44
CA ASP A 58 28.63 13.02 -4.08
C ASP A 58 27.56 11.92 -3.87
N PHE A 59 26.77 11.59 -4.89
CA PHE A 59 25.86 10.43 -4.88
C PHE A 59 26.60 9.09 -4.78
N LEU A 60 27.65 8.89 -5.58
CA LEU A 60 28.48 7.68 -5.52
C LEU A 60 29.14 7.52 -4.15
N TYR A 61 29.63 8.61 -3.57
CA TYR A 61 30.19 8.61 -2.22
C TYR A 61 29.13 8.24 -1.18
N GLN A 62 27.92 8.80 -1.28
CA GLN A 62 26.80 8.46 -0.39
C GLN A 62 26.43 6.98 -0.48
N VAL A 63 26.34 6.43 -1.69
CA VAL A 63 26.07 5.00 -1.93
C VAL A 63 27.17 4.12 -1.34
N LEU A 64 28.44 4.50 -1.49
CA LEU A 64 29.56 3.76 -0.91
C LEU A 64 29.48 3.72 0.62
N LEU A 65 29.18 4.86 1.27
CA LEU A 65 29.00 4.91 2.72
C LEU A 65 27.83 4.04 3.19
N GLY A 66 26.71 4.06 2.46
CA GLY A 66 25.54 3.23 2.76
C GLY A 66 25.83 1.73 2.66
N TYR A 67 26.57 1.33 1.62
CA TYR A 67 26.92 -0.07 1.40
C TYR A 67 27.97 -0.57 2.41
N GLU A 68 28.97 0.25 2.74
CA GLU A 68 29.95 -0.05 3.80
C GLU A 68 29.25 -0.25 5.15
N LEU A 69 28.28 0.62 5.48
CA LEU A 69 27.47 0.47 6.68
C LEU A 69 26.66 -0.84 6.65
N LEU A 70 26.06 -1.20 5.52
CA LEU A 70 25.35 -2.47 5.35
C LEU A 70 26.25 -3.69 5.60
N ILE A 71 27.46 -3.70 5.03
CA ILE A 71 28.43 -4.77 5.23
C ILE A 71 28.76 -4.89 6.73
N ARG A 72 29.05 -3.76 7.39
CA ARG A 72 29.35 -3.74 8.82
C ARG A 72 28.19 -4.28 9.64
N LEU A 73 26.94 -3.89 9.34
CA LEU A 73 25.76 -4.41 10.03
C LEU A 73 25.58 -5.92 9.84
N LYS A 74 25.86 -6.45 8.64
CA LYS A 74 25.82 -7.90 8.35
C LYS A 74 26.87 -8.70 9.11
N LEU A 75 28.01 -8.09 9.45
CA LEU A 75 29.08 -8.73 10.22
C LEU A 75 28.83 -8.77 11.73
N GLN A 76 27.82 -8.05 12.21
CA GLN A 76 27.54 -7.95 13.64
C GLN A 76 26.66 -9.11 14.12
N PRO A 77 26.81 -9.56 15.39
CA PRO A 77 25.96 -10.60 15.95
C PRO A 77 24.47 -10.23 15.85
N ALA A 78 23.60 -11.20 15.60
CA ALA A 78 22.16 -11.00 15.44
C ALA A 78 21.46 -10.37 16.67
N LEU A 79 22.09 -10.47 17.85
CA LEU A 79 21.59 -9.89 19.11
C LEU A 79 21.96 -8.41 19.30
N THR A 80 22.73 -7.82 18.37
CA THR A 80 23.17 -6.43 18.49
C THR A 80 21.99 -5.48 18.25
N SER A 81 21.62 -4.71 19.27
CA SER A 81 20.56 -3.72 19.17
C SER A 81 21.08 -2.39 18.62
N TYR A 82 20.38 -1.86 17.62
CA TYR A 82 20.62 -0.52 17.04
C TYR A 82 19.45 0.43 17.30
N ALA A 83 18.68 0.18 18.36
CA ALA A 83 17.57 1.03 18.75
C ALA A 83 18.04 2.48 18.90
N GLY A 84 17.34 3.41 18.25
CA GLY A 84 17.66 4.84 18.26
C GLY A 84 18.77 5.28 17.29
N ILE A 85 19.54 4.35 16.70
CA ILE A 85 20.53 4.65 15.65
C ILE A 85 19.94 4.43 14.26
N MET A 86 19.20 3.33 14.07
CA MET A 86 18.57 3.02 12.79
C MET A 86 17.34 3.91 12.56
N THR A 87 17.54 5.03 11.86
CA THR A 87 16.47 5.94 11.44
C THR A 87 15.93 5.55 10.06
N ASP A 88 14.79 6.13 9.67
CA ASP A 88 14.24 5.98 8.31
C ASP A 88 15.25 6.41 7.23
N TYR A 89 16.04 7.44 7.51
CA TYR A 89 17.10 7.96 6.65
C TYR A 89 18.20 6.93 6.41
N ILE A 90 18.71 6.34 7.50
CA ILE A 90 19.78 5.34 7.43
C ILE A 90 19.27 4.06 6.77
N SER A 91 18.03 3.68 7.05
CA SER A 91 17.37 2.53 6.42
C SER A 91 17.24 2.74 4.90
N ALA A 92 16.76 3.91 4.46
CA ALA A 92 16.65 4.24 3.04
C ALA A 92 18.01 4.30 2.35
N LEU A 93 19.04 4.84 3.03
CA LEU A 93 20.43 4.84 2.55
C LEU A 93 20.95 3.44 2.27
N ILE A 94 20.85 2.56 3.26
CA ILE A 94 21.32 1.18 3.16
C ILE A 94 20.61 0.43 2.03
N VAL A 95 19.28 0.52 1.96
CA VAL A 95 18.48 -0.17 0.94
C VAL A 95 18.80 0.35 -0.46
N THR A 96 18.91 1.67 -0.64
CA THR A 96 19.22 2.27 -1.95
C THR A 96 20.64 1.90 -2.39
N ALA A 97 21.59 1.90 -1.46
CA ALA A 97 22.97 1.50 -1.74
C ALA A 97 23.08 0.02 -2.15
N ASP A 98 22.37 -0.87 -1.45
CA ASP A 98 22.29 -2.29 -1.81
C ASP A 98 21.69 -2.50 -3.20
N LEU A 99 20.57 -1.83 -3.50
CA LEU A 99 19.95 -1.87 -4.83
C LEU A 99 20.88 -1.36 -5.93
N PHE A 100 21.64 -0.29 -5.65
CA PHE A 100 22.59 0.26 -6.60
C PHE A 100 23.72 -0.73 -6.89
N MET A 101 24.35 -1.28 -5.86
CA MET A 101 25.45 -2.24 -6.02
C MET A 101 25.02 -3.54 -6.73
N GLN A 102 23.76 -3.95 -6.58
CA GLN A 102 23.23 -5.16 -7.22
C GLN A 102 22.82 -4.96 -8.69
N ASN A 103 22.40 -3.76 -9.09
CA ASN A 103 21.75 -3.55 -10.38
C ASN A 103 22.48 -2.60 -11.32
N VAL A 104 23.46 -1.83 -10.84
CA VAL A 104 24.17 -0.82 -11.63
C VAL A 104 25.63 -1.21 -11.83
N GLN A 105 26.07 -1.29 -13.08
CA GLN A 105 27.46 -1.47 -13.45
C GLN A 105 28.07 -0.13 -13.84
N LEU A 106 29.22 0.20 -13.23
CA LEU A 106 29.99 1.41 -13.49
C LEU A 106 31.22 1.06 -14.33
N THR A 107 31.36 1.71 -15.49
CA THR A 107 32.57 1.63 -16.32
C THR A 107 33.18 3.02 -16.45
N THR A 108 34.44 3.16 -16.08
CA THR A 108 35.23 4.36 -16.45
C THR A 108 35.76 4.15 -17.87
N PRO A 109 35.58 5.09 -18.81
CA PRO A 109 36.21 4.98 -20.12
C PRO A 109 37.72 4.93 -19.91
N THR A 110 38.32 3.76 -20.11
CA THR A 110 39.76 3.61 -20.16
C THR A 110 40.25 4.45 -21.33
N ALA A 111 41.26 5.30 -21.09
CA ALA A 111 41.90 6.01 -22.19
C ALA A 111 42.42 4.99 -23.22
N ILE A 112 42.12 5.24 -24.50
CA ILE A 112 42.59 4.56 -25.73
C ILE A 112 41.71 3.34 -26.10
N THR A 113 40.89 3.37 -27.15
CA THR A 113 41.30 3.45 -28.57
C THR A 113 40.34 4.31 -29.40
N ALA A 114 40.90 5.25 -30.14
CA ALA A 114 40.18 6.03 -31.13
C ALA A 114 39.76 5.15 -32.31
N THR A 115 38.48 4.79 -32.40
CA THR A 115 37.85 4.36 -33.66
C THR A 115 36.33 4.50 -33.64
N THR A 116 35.79 5.54 -33.00
CA THR A 116 34.52 6.15 -33.46
C THR A 116 34.33 7.49 -32.78
N SER A 117 34.55 8.55 -33.56
CA SER A 117 34.41 9.94 -33.19
C SER A 117 32.95 10.30 -32.90
N LEU A 118 32.63 10.56 -31.63
CA LEU A 118 31.66 11.58 -31.26
C LEU A 118 32.43 12.65 -30.48
N THR A 119 32.78 13.71 -31.20
CA THR A 119 33.45 14.92 -30.70
C THR A 119 32.53 15.64 -29.72
N THR A 120 32.55 15.24 -28.46
CA THR A 120 32.03 16.03 -27.35
C THR A 120 33.24 16.58 -26.59
N THR A 121 33.22 17.88 -26.29
CA THR A 121 34.37 18.63 -25.76
C THR A 121 34.78 18.21 -24.34
N ASN A 122 34.04 17.29 -23.70
CA ASN A 122 34.39 16.61 -22.45
C ASN A 122 33.70 15.22 -22.43
N PRO A 123 34.40 14.10 -22.65
CA PRO A 123 33.80 12.77 -22.54
C PRO A 123 33.38 12.50 -21.08
N PRO A 124 32.22 11.86 -20.84
CA PRO A 124 31.76 11.56 -19.49
C PRO A 124 32.73 10.60 -18.79
N ARG A 125 33.20 10.97 -17.59
CA ARG A 125 34.15 10.15 -16.79
C ARG A 125 33.60 8.78 -16.37
N TYR A 126 32.28 8.63 -16.36
CA TYR A 126 31.57 7.45 -15.88
C TYR A 126 30.48 7.06 -16.88
N ALA A 127 30.40 5.78 -17.22
CA ALA A 127 29.29 5.18 -17.94
C ALA A 127 28.55 4.21 -17.00
N PHE A 128 27.23 4.29 -16.98
CA PHE A 128 26.36 3.50 -16.11
C PHE A 128 25.50 2.56 -16.94
N PHE A 129 25.50 1.27 -16.60
CA PHE A 129 24.70 0.26 -17.28
C PHE A 129 23.79 -0.46 -16.28
N ALA A 130 22.54 -0.69 -16.68
CA ALA A 130 21.61 -1.47 -15.89
C ALA A 130 21.80 -2.96 -16.18
N ILE A 131 22.14 -3.75 -15.16
CA ILE A 131 22.46 -5.18 -15.30
C ILE A 131 21.19 -5.97 -15.69
N ASN A 132 20.06 -5.68 -15.04
CA ASN A 132 18.82 -6.45 -15.15
C ASN A 132 17.73 -5.76 -15.98
N HIS A 133 18.09 -4.83 -16.88
CA HIS A 133 17.13 -4.00 -17.62
C HIS A 133 16.07 -4.82 -18.38
N GLN A 134 16.48 -5.90 -19.06
CA GLN A 134 15.56 -6.76 -19.82
C GLN A 134 14.54 -7.45 -18.92
N ARG A 135 14.99 -7.99 -17.78
CA ARG A 135 14.11 -8.62 -16.78
C ARG A 135 13.14 -7.59 -16.17
N ASN A 136 13.61 -6.37 -15.93
CA ASN A 136 12.79 -5.29 -15.38
C ASN A 136 11.71 -4.85 -16.38
N ALA A 137 12.06 -4.70 -17.66
CA ALA A 137 11.10 -4.40 -18.72
C ALA A 137 10.05 -5.51 -18.88
N GLU A 138 10.48 -6.77 -18.94
CA GLU A 138 9.58 -7.93 -19.02
C GLU A 138 8.67 -8.05 -17.80
N GLY A 139 9.20 -7.81 -16.59
CA GLY A 139 8.42 -7.78 -15.36
C GLY A 139 7.27 -6.77 -15.42
N LEU A 140 7.51 -5.59 -16.00
CA LEU A 140 6.48 -4.57 -16.15
C LEU A 140 5.43 -4.94 -17.19
N ILE A 141 5.83 -5.56 -18.30
CA ILE A 141 4.91 -6.10 -19.32
C ILE A 141 3.98 -7.14 -18.67
N ARG A 142 4.52 -8.10 -17.91
CA ARG A 142 3.73 -9.12 -17.21
C ARG A 142 2.77 -8.52 -16.19
N ILE A 143 3.18 -7.46 -15.49
CA ILE A 143 2.29 -6.73 -14.57
C ILE A 143 1.15 -6.07 -15.35
N ALA A 144 1.45 -5.42 -16.48
CA ALA A 144 0.44 -4.77 -17.32
C ALA A 144 -0.58 -5.77 -17.89
N GLU A 145 -0.11 -6.93 -18.35
CA GLU A 145 -0.95 -8.04 -18.81
C GLU A 145 -1.83 -8.58 -17.69
N ALA A 146 -1.24 -8.79 -16.50
CA ALA A 146 -1.96 -9.25 -15.33
C ALA A 146 -3.01 -8.24 -14.88
N LEU A 147 -2.77 -6.94 -15.01
CA LEU A 147 -3.76 -5.88 -14.77
C LEU A 147 -4.72 -5.65 -15.96
N SER A 148 -4.52 -6.37 -17.06
CA SER A 148 -5.29 -6.21 -18.30
C SER A 148 -5.37 -4.75 -18.75
N TRP A 149 -4.20 -4.09 -18.78
CA TRP A 149 -4.02 -2.70 -19.17
C TRP A 149 -4.67 -2.41 -20.54
N PRO A 150 -5.40 -1.30 -20.73
CA PRO A 150 -6.15 -1.06 -21.97
C PRO A 150 -5.30 -0.66 -23.18
N LEU A 151 -4.03 -0.32 -22.98
CA LEU A 151 -3.13 0.24 -23.99
C LEU A 151 -1.87 -0.61 -24.16
N MET A 152 -2.03 -1.94 -24.14
CA MET A 152 -0.89 -2.88 -24.13
C MET A 152 0.04 -2.76 -25.35
N ASP A 153 -0.49 -2.54 -26.55
CA ASP A 153 0.32 -2.63 -27.78
C ASP A 153 1.34 -1.50 -27.90
N GLU A 154 0.98 -0.27 -27.50
CA GLU A 154 1.93 0.85 -27.45
C GLU A 154 2.85 0.77 -26.23
N THR A 155 2.32 0.28 -25.10
CA THR A 155 3.10 0.07 -23.87
C THR A 155 4.23 -0.92 -24.10
N ARG A 156 3.93 -2.07 -24.70
CA ARG A 156 4.90 -3.14 -24.96
C ARG A 156 6.03 -2.67 -25.89
N ARG A 157 5.68 -2.05 -27.02
CA ARG A 157 6.65 -1.51 -27.99
C ARG A 157 7.62 -0.50 -27.35
N THR A 158 7.10 0.36 -26.49
CA THR A 158 7.91 1.35 -25.76
C THR A 158 8.84 0.66 -24.76
N LEU A 159 8.35 -0.31 -23.98
CA LEU A 159 9.17 -0.99 -22.96
C LEU A 159 10.30 -1.83 -23.55
N GLU A 160 10.08 -2.44 -24.72
CA GLU A 160 11.10 -3.23 -25.43
C GLU A 160 12.27 -2.36 -25.93
N THR A 161 11.99 -1.10 -26.28
CA THR A 161 12.97 -0.16 -26.85
C THR A 161 13.55 0.82 -25.83
N ALA A 162 12.90 1.01 -24.67
CA ALA A 162 13.24 2.04 -23.69
C ALA A 162 14.71 2.08 -23.23
N TYR A 163 15.34 0.91 -23.04
CA TYR A 163 16.76 0.87 -22.63
C TYR A 163 17.71 1.20 -23.79
N PHE A 164 17.38 0.79 -25.01
CA PHE A 164 18.15 1.13 -26.20
C PHE A 164 18.05 2.63 -26.51
N ASP A 165 16.87 3.22 -26.36
CA ASP A 165 16.66 4.65 -26.52
C ASP A 165 17.49 5.45 -25.50
N LEU A 166 17.58 4.97 -24.26
CA LEU A 166 18.43 5.58 -23.23
C LEU A 166 19.92 5.54 -23.63
N THR A 167 20.44 4.39 -24.05
CA THR A 167 21.87 4.25 -24.36
C THR A 167 22.27 4.95 -25.66
N SER A 168 21.33 5.11 -26.60
CA SER A 168 21.52 5.89 -27.83
C SER A 168 21.35 7.40 -27.65
N GLY A 169 21.00 7.86 -26.45
CA GLY A 169 20.85 9.30 -26.14
C GLY A 169 19.53 9.90 -26.62
N VAL A 170 18.55 9.08 -26.99
CA VAL A 170 17.21 9.54 -27.35
C VAL A 170 16.47 9.96 -26.08
N SER A 171 16.28 11.27 -25.91
CA SER A 171 15.53 11.82 -24.78
C SER A 171 14.04 11.61 -24.99
N GLY A 172 13.42 10.73 -24.19
CA GLY A 172 11.98 10.50 -24.31
C GLY A 172 11.30 9.81 -23.12
N ALA A 173 12.05 9.19 -22.23
CA ALA A 173 11.53 8.52 -21.04
C ALA A 173 11.76 9.36 -19.77
N SER A 174 10.86 9.21 -18.81
CA SER A 174 10.98 9.85 -17.51
C SER A 174 12.04 9.18 -16.63
N TYR A 175 12.49 9.89 -15.59
CA TYR A 175 13.33 9.28 -14.55
C TYR A 175 12.60 8.17 -13.76
N ASP A 176 11.26 8.12 -13.78
CA ASP A 176 10.49 7.01 -13.23
C ASP A 176 10.73 5.71 -14.04
N MET A 177 10.87 5.82 -15.36
CA MET A 177 11.25 4.70 -16.23
C MET A 177 12.68 4.26 -15.99
N TYR A 178 13.62 5.20 -15.91
CA TYR A 178 15.02 4.86 -15.73
C TYR A 178 15.27 4.20 -14.36
N ASP A 179 14.68 4.70 -13.28
CA ASP A 179 14.78 4.04 -11.97
C ASP A 179 14.26 2.60 -12.01
N TRP A 180 13.17 2.35 -12.75
CA TRP A 180 12.64 0.99 -12.92
C TRP A 180 13.61 0.09 -13.71
N LEU A 181 14.14 0.57 -14.84
CA LEU A 181 15.10 -0.19 -15.65
C LEU A 181 16.40 -0.49 -14.89
N PHE A 182 16.91 0.46 -14.12
CA PHE A 182 18.09 0.28 -13.26
C PHE A 182 17.79 -0.49 -11.96
N GLY A 183 16.54 -0.89 -11.69
CA GLY A 183 16.18 -1.62 -10.47
C GLY A 183 16.33 -0.79 -9.18
N LEU A 184 16.38 0.54 -9.29
CA LEU A 184 16.54 1.47 -8.16
C LEU A 184 15.18 1.83 -7.55
N VAL A 185 14.42 0.81 -7.15
CA VAL A 185 13.06 0.98 -6.65
C VAL A 185 12.94 0.44 -5.23
N MET A 186 12.73 1.35 -4.27
CA MET A 186 12.52 0.98 -2.87
C MET A 186 11.26 0.10 -2.67
N PRO A 187 11.28 -0.83 -1.70
CA PRO A 187 10.13 -1.69 -1.43
C PRO A 187 8.92 -0.93 -0.84
N GLY A 188 7.79 -1.61 -0.76
CA GLY A 188 6.58 -1.09 -0.11
C GLY A 188 5.79 -0.10 -0.98
N ARG A 189 5.51 1.10 -0.45
CA ARG A 189 4.68 2.09 -1.16
C ARG A 189 5.35 2.66 -2.41
N TYR A 190 6.69 2.71 -2.43
CA TYR A 190 7.47 3.26 -3.53
C TYR A 190 7.40 2.35 -4.76
N SER A 191 7.65 1.05 -4.61
CA SER A 191 7.56 0.09 -5.72
C SER A 191 6.17 0.03 -6.33
N ARG A 192 5.13 -0.07 -5.50
CA ARG A 192 3.74 0.02 -5.96
C ARG A 192 3.52 1.26 -6.82
N HIS A 193 3.89 2.44 -6.30
CA HIS A 193 3.68 3.70 -7.01
C HIS A 193 4.48 3.78 -8.31
N ARG A 194 5.73 3.32 -8.29
CA ARG A 194 6.60 3.31 -9.47
C ARG A 194 6.01 2.51 -10.61
N VAL A 195 5.50 1.31 -10.33
CA VAL A 195 4.89 0.43 -11.35
C VAL A 195 3.88 1.20 -12.21
N MET A 196 2.94 1.93 -11.60
CA MET A 196 1.94 2.67 -12.39
C MET A 196 2.49 3.93 -13.05
N CYS A 197 3.41 4.66 -12.40
CA CYS A 197 4.04 5.82 -13.04
C CYS A 197 4.81 5.41 -14.29
N THR A 198 5.57 4.32 -14.21
CA THR A 198 6.31 3.77 -15.35
C THR A 198 5.38 3.21 -16.42
N LEU A 199 4.23 2.62 -16.08
CA LEU A 199 3.24 2.21 -17.08
C LEU A 199 2.62 3.41 -17.83
N VAL A 200 2.30 4.49 -17.13
CA VAL A 200 1.81 5.72 -17.76
C VAL A 200 2.89 6.33 -18.67
N ASP A 201 4.15 6.38 -18.22
CA ASP A 201 5.27 6.86 -19.03
C ASP A 201 5.56 5.96 -20.25
N ALA A 202 5.42 4.64 -20.08
CA ALA A 202 5.54 3.66 -21.16
C ALA A 202 4.45 3.79 -22.22
N THR A 203 3.38 4.54 -21.97
CA THR A 203 2.21 4.62 -22.84
C THR A 203 2.18 5.99 -23.53
N PRO A 204 2.66 6.14 -24.79
CA PRO A 204 2.81 7.44 -25.44
C PRO A 204 1.53 8.28 -25.47
N SER A 205 0.37 7.66 -25.68
CA SER A 205 -0.93 8.33 -25.73
C SER A 205 -1.34 9.07 -24.44
N ILE A 206 -0.80 8.65 -23.29
CA ILE A 206 -1.12 9.22 -21.96
C ILE A 206 0.13 9.67 -21.19
N ARG A 207 1.31 9.64 -21.82
CA ARG A 207 2.58 10.03 -21.20
C ARG A 207 2.57 11.46 -20.67
N ASN A 208 1.78 12.33 -21.30
CA ASN A 208 1.58 13.72 -20.90
C ASN A 208 0.99 13.88 -19.48
N TRP A 209 0.35 12.86 -18.90
CA TRP A 209 -0.12 12.89 -17.52
C TRP A 209 1.01 12.86 -16.49
N GLN A 210 2.23 12.52 -16.91
CA GLN A 210 3.40 12.36 -16.05
C GLN A 210 3.15 11.35 -14.91
N GLY A 211 4.14 11.13 -14.05
CA GLY A 211 3.95 10.22 -12.91
C GLY A 211 3.17 10.89 -11.77
N ALA A 212 2.41 10.06 -11.04
CA ALA A 212 1.44 10.50 -10.04
C ALA A 212 1.98 11.48 -8.99
N PRO A 213 1.20 12.51 -8.62
CA PRO A 213 1.53 13.44 -7.53
C PRO A 213 1.75 12.80 -6.15
N TYR A 214 0.92 11.83 -5.79
CA TYR A 214 0.94 11.21 -4.46
C TYR A 214 0.88 9.68 -4.55
N TYR A 215 1.37 9.01 -3.51
CA TYR A 215 1.47 7.56 -3.44
C TYR A 215 0.12 6.82 -3.51
N ASP A 216 -0.95 7.48 -3.07
CA ASP A 216 -2.29 6.90 -2.96
C ASP A 216 -3.21 7.30 -4.13
N ASN A 217 -2.69 8.00 -5.15
CA ASN A 217 -3.45 8.32 -6.34
C ASN A 217 -3.79 7.04 -7.12
N ALA A 218 -5.01 7.02 -7.64
CA ALA A 218 -5.49 6.04 -8.59
C ALA A 218 -5.36 6.57 -10.02
N VAL A 219 -5.52 5.68 -11.00
CA VAL A 219 -5.51 6.08 -12.42
C VAL A 219 -6.74 5.55 -13.13
N VAL A 220 -7.37 6.41 -13.92
CA VAL A 220 -8.48 6.07 -14.82
C VAL A 220 -7.98 6.21 -16.25
N VAL A 221 -8.12 5.12 -17.02
CA VAL A 221 -7.66 5.05 -18.41
C VAL A 221 -8.79 4.48 -19.26
N LYS A 222 -9.32 5.30 -20.18
CA LYS A 222 -10.46 4.94 -21.03
C LYS A 222 -11.65 4.52 -20.16
N ASN A 223 -12.13 3.28 -20.32
CA ASN A 223 -13.27 2.69 -19.60
C ASN A 223 -12.85 1.84 -18.39
N LYS A 224 -11.58 1.90 -17.97
CA LYS A 224 -11.04 1.13 -16.83
C LYS A 224 -10.45 2.03 -15.76
N SER A 225 -10.55 1.61 -14.51
CA SER A 225 -9.93 2.26 -13.36
C SER A 225 -9.04 1.30 -12.58
N TYR A 226 -7.99 1.85 -11.97
CA TYR A 226 -6.99 1.13 -11.20
C TYR A 226 -6.73 1.82 -9.87
N TRP A 227 -6.89 1.07 -8.78
CA TRP A 227 -6.85 1.64 -7.43
C TRP A 227 -5.75 0.98 -6.61
N PRO A 228 -4.94 1.75 -5.87
CA PRO A 228 -4.00 1.15 -4.93
C PRO A 228 -4.74 0.44 -3.79
N LYS A 229 -4.30 -0.76 -3.40
CA LYS A 229 -4.94 -1.59 -2.34
C LYS A 229 -5.17 -0.88 -1.02
N ARG A 230 -4.37 0.14 -0.71
CA ARG A 230 -4.43 0.86 0.58
C ARG A 230 -5.45 1.99 0.59
N THR A 231 -5.99 2.39 -0.56
CA THR A 231 -7.07 3.39 -0.68
C THR A 231 -8.41 2.80 -0.28
N VAL A 232 -9.41 3.64 -0.01
CA VAL A 232 -10.73 3.19 0.42
C VAL A 232 -11.40 2.31 -0.64
N LEU A 233 -11.35 2.73 -1.91
CA LEU A 233 -11.86 1.93 -3.02
C LEU A 233 -11.07 0.63 -3.18
N GLY A 234 -9.75 0.66 -3.09
CA GLY A 234 -8.94 -0.56 -3.12
C GLY A 234 -9.31 -1.55 -2.01
N ARG A 235 -9.53 -1.09 -0.79
CA ARG A 235 -9.89 -1.96 0.35
C ARG A 235 -11.30 -2.55 0.22
N VAL A 236 -12.25 -1.79 -0.31
CA VAL A 236 -13.63 -2.24 -0.51
C VAL A 236 -13.74 -3.17 -1.73
N LEU A 237 -13.25 -2.71 -2.88
CA LEU A 237 -13.34 -3.44 -4.15
C LEU A 237 -12.41 -4.65 -4.22
N GLY A 238 -11.44 -4.79 -3.30
CA GLY A 238 -10.68 -6.03 -3.12
C GLY A 238 -11.51 -7.23 -2.63
N GLY A 239 -12.79 -7.03 -2.29
CA GLY A 239 -13.76 -8.10 -2.07
C GLY A 239 -14.41 -8.65 -3.35
N LEU A 240 -14.23 -7.99 -4.50
CA LEU A 240 -14.70 -8.54 -5.78
C LEU A 240 -13.86 -9.76 -6.18
N ARG A 241 -14.52 -10.78 -6.72
CA ARG A 241 -13.84 -12.00 -7.22
C ARG A 241 -13.11 -11.78 -8.56
N ASN A 242 -13.55 -10.81 -9.36
CA ASN A 242 -13.07 -10.60 -10.73
C ASN A 242 -11.78 -9.75 -10.86
N PRO A 243 -11.62 -8.61 -10.14
CA PRO A 243 -10.44 -7.77 -10.26
C PRO A 243 -9.18 -8.50 -9.79
N LYS A 244 -8.13 -8.42 -10.60
CA LYS A 244 -6.83 -8.96 -10.24
C LYS A 244 -6.13 -7.99 -9.30
N SER A 245 -5.37 -8.56 -8.37
CA SER A 245 -4.58 -7.77 -7.43
C SER A 245 -3.11 -8.09 -7.66
N VAL A 246 -2.36 -7.13 -8.18
CA VAL A 246 -0.97 -7.32 -8.62
C VAL A 246 -0.12 -6.16 -8.08
N CYS A 247 1.02 -6.46 -7.48
CA CYS A 247 2.00 -5.46 -7.00
C CYS A 247 1.40 -4.29 -6.18
N GLY A 248 0.35 -4.55 -5.40
CA GLY A 248 -0.30 -3.53 -4.55
C GLY A 248 -1.40 -2.71 -5.23
N TRP A 249 -1.75 -3.02 -6.48
CA TRP A 249 -2.86 -2.44 -7.24
C TRP A 249 -4.02 -3.43 -7.37
N ILE A 250 -5.22 -2.90 -7.57
CA ILE A 250 -6.44 -3.64 -7.89
C ILE A 250 -6.98 -3.09 -9.21
N GLY A 251 -7.24 -3.99 -10.15
CA GLY A 251 -7.86 -3.69 -11.44
C GLY A 251 -7.85 -4.90 -12.39
N PRO A 252 -8.47 -4.77 -13.56
CA PRO A 252 -9.23 -3.60 -14.01
C PRO A 252 -10.59 -3.51 -13.31
N LEU A 253 -11.01 -2.31 -12.96
CA LEU A 253 -12.34 -1.99 -12.47
C LEU A 253 -13.08 -1.10 -13.49
N PRO A 254 -14.42 -1.02 -13.46
CA PRO A 254 -15.16 -0.07 -14.30
C PRO A 254 -14.67 1.36 -14.07
N ALA A 255 -14.65 2.18 -15.12
CA ALA A 255 -14.39 3.61 -14.97
C ALA A 255 -15.47 4.25 -14.07
N PRO A 256 -15.09 5.19 -13.20
CA PRO A 256 -16.05 5.90 -12.37
C PRO A 256 -16.96 6.79 -13.20
N THR A 257 -18.22 6.88 -12.80
CA THR A 257 -19.16 7.89 -13.26
C THR A 257 -18.97 9.17 -12.45
N GLY A 258 -19.16 10.31 -13.09
CA GLY A 258 -18.92 11.62 -12.50
C GLY A 258 -18.26 12.55 -13.49
N THR A 259 -18.14 13.81 -13.12
CA THR A 259 -17.49 14.85 -13.92
C THR A 259 -16.22 15.31 -13.22
N ASP A 260 -15.18 15.57 -14.01
CA ASP A 260 -14.00 16.28 -13.54
C ASP A 260 -14.31 17.76 -13.27
N LYS A 261 -13.32 18.52 -12.80
CA LYS A 261 -13.45 19.98 -12.58
C LYS A 261 -13.93 20.78 -13.80
N ASN A 262 -13.72 20.25 -15.02
CA ASN A 262 -14.02 20.91 -16.28
C ASN A 262 -15.35 20.41 -16.86
N GLY A 263 -16.09 19.55 -16.15
CA GLY A 263 -17.34 18.95 -16.63
C GLY A 263 -17.12 17.77 -17.59
N GLY A 264 -15.89 17.34 -17.81
CA GLY A 264 -15.52 16.20 -18.66
C GLY A 264 -15.55 14.86 -17.93
N ALA A 265 -15.34 13.77 -18.68
CA ALA A 265 -15.18 12.44 -18.09
C ALA A 265 -13.88 12.36 -17.29
N ILE A 266 -13.94 11.74 -16.11
CA ILE A 266 -12.77 11.59 -15.22
C ILE A 266 -11.72 10.70 -15.91
N GLN A 267 -10.55 11.26 -16.20
CA GLN A 267 -9.39 10.57 -16.79
C GLN A 267 -8.11 10.99 -16.06
N GLY A 268 -7.10 10.10 -16.06
CA GLY A 268 -5.82 10.38 -15.44
C GLY A 268 -5.77 10.09 -13.94
N TRP A 269 -4.94 10.85 -13.22
CA TRP A 269 -4.67 10.64 -11.80
C TRP A 269 -5.80 11.18 -10.91
N VAL A 270 -6.35 10.32 -10.06
CA VAL A 270 -7.46 10.65 -9.15
C VAL A 270 -7.02 10.49 -7.70
N SER A 271 -7.31 11.48 -6.86
CA SER A 271 -7.14 11.43 -5.41
C SER A 271 -8.48 11.22 -4.72
N LEU A 272 -8.54 10.35 -3.70
CA LEU A 272 -9.73 10.12 -2.90
C LEU A 272 -9.61 10.78 -1.53
N ASN A 273 -10.67 11.48 -1.13
CA ASN A 273 -10.81 11.94 0.24
C ASN A 273 -11.53 10.87 1.07
N ALA A 274 -10.82 10.29 2.04
CA ALA A 274 -11.40 9.43 3.05
C ALA A 274 -10.69 9.65 4.39
N ARG A 275 -11.46 9.81 5.46
CA ARG A 275 -10.93 10.01 6.81
C ARG A 275 -10.25 8.73 7.29
N ARG A 276 -8.99 8.82 7.71
CA ARG A 276 -8.29 7.70 8.37
C ARG A 276 -8.92 7.46 9.74
N LEU A 277 -9.14 6.19 10.06
CA LEU A 277 -9.56 5.76 11.38
C LEU A 277 -8.34 5.37 12.20
N ASP A 278 -8.43 5.56 13.51
CA ASP A 278 -7.39 5.11 14.44
C ASP A 278 -7.33 3.59 14.44
N VAL A 279 -6.11 3.06 14.43
CA VAL A 279 -5.93 1.61 14.43
C VAL A 279 -6.34 1.07 15.80
N PRO A 280 -7.27 0.09 15.86
CA PRO A 280 -7.64 -0.52 17.12
C PRO A 280 -6.42 -1.10 17.83
N VAL A 281 -6.32 -0.85 19.14
CA VAL A 281 -5.30 -1.48 19.98
C VAL A 281 -5.83 -2.87 20.38
N PRO A 282 -5.10 -3.96 20.06
CA PRO A 282 -5.49 -5.30 20.50
C PRO A 282 -5.53 -5.36 22.04
N ILE A 283 -6.59 -5.94 22.58
CA ILE A 283 -6.78 -6.05 24.03
C ILE A 283 -6.39 -7.47 24.45
N ILE A 284 -5.58 -7.57 25.51
CA ILE A 284 -5.05 -8.86 26.04
C ILE A 284 -5.84 -9.31 27.30
N ARG A 285 -6.84 -8.54 27.75
CA ARG A 285 -7.61 -8.84 28.97
C ARG A 285 -9.11 -8.66 28.74
N LEU A 286 -9.90 -9.70 29.01
CA LEU A 286 -11.36 -9.56 29.09
C LEU A 286 -11.71 -8.63 30.25
N ALA A 287 -12.20 -7.44 29.94
CA ALA A 287 -12.72 -6.52 30.94
C ALA A 287 -14.00 -7.07 31.61
N LYS A 288 -14.77 -7.92 30.90
CA LYS A 288 -16.08 -8.42 31.32
C LYS A 288 -16.32 -9.88 30.86
N PRO A 289 -15.77 -10.88 31.57
CA PRO A 289 -15.79 -12.28 31.13
C PRO A 289 -17.18 -12.91 31.09
N LEU A 290 -18.10 -12.51 31.96
CA LEU A 290 -19.47 -13.04 31.98
C LEU A 290 -20.30 -12.51 30.80
N GLU A 291 -20.20 -11.22 30.48
CA GLU A 291 -20.84 -10.64 29.28
C GLU A 291 -20.32 -11.28 27.99
N ALA A 292 -19.01 -11.60 27.95
CA ALA A 292 -18.41 -12.28 26.80
C ALA A 292 -19.00 -13.68 26.55
N LEU A 293 -19.43 -14.37 27.62
CA LEU A 293 -20.12 -15.66 27.57
C LEU A 293 -21.63 -15.53 27.32
N GLY A 294 -22.15 -14.30 27.25
CA GLY A 294 -23.57 -14.01 27.01
C GLY A 294 -24.42 -13.95 28.27
N PHE A 295 -23.82 -13.84 29.46
CA PHE A 295 -24.53 -13.48 30.69
C PHE A 295 -24.62 -11.97 30.78
N THR A 296 -25.84 -11.45 30.74
CA THR A 296 -26.09 -10.01 30.85
C THR A 296 -26.74 -9.69 32.19
N ASP A 297 -26.53 -8.47 32.73
CA ASP A 297 -27.14 -8.05 34.00
C ASP A 297 -28.69 -8.07 33.99
N THR A 298 -29.30 -8.20 32.82
CA THR A 298 -30.75 -8.39 32.65
C THR A 298 -31.23 -9.82 32.88
N ASP A 299 -30.33 -10.80 32.88
CA ASP A 299 -30.68 -12.20 33.11
C ASP A 299 -30.80 -12.45 34.62
N GLN A 300 -31.96 -12.90 35.08
CA GLN A 300 -32.21 -13.27 36.50
C GLN A 300 -31.53 -14.61 36.89
N THR A 301 -30.36 -14.91 36.34
CA THR A 301 -29.62 -16.14 36.62
C THR A 301 -28.81 -15.98 37.90
N THR A 302 -28.94 -16.92 38.83
CA THR A 302 -28.14 -16.89 40.07
C THR A 302 -26.69 -17.27 39.78
N ASN A 303 -25.75 -16.79 40.60
CA ASN A 303 -24.33 -17.10 40.46
C ASN A 303 -24.04 -18.62 40.43
N GLU A 304 -24.82 -19.39 41.18
CA GLU A 304 -24.72 -20.86 41.22
C GLU A 304 -25.12 -21.49 39.88
N GLN A 305 -26.16 -20.98 39.22
CA GLN A 305 -26.57 -21.44 37.90
C GLN A 305 -25.50 -21.10 36.85
N ILE A 306 -24.95 -19.89 36.91
CA ILE A 306 -23.88 -19.43 36.01
C ILE A 306 -22.66 -20.36 36.11
N ILE A 307 -22.19 -20.65 37.33
CA ILE A 307 -21.06 -21.55 37.55
C ILE A 307 -21.36 -22.96 37.03
N THR A 308 -22.57 -23.47 37.29
CA THR A 308 -22.99 -24.80 36.82
C THR A 308 -22.98 -24.90 35.29
N GLU A 309 -23.50 -23.89 34.60
CA GLU A 309 -23.49 -23.83 33.12
C GLU A 309 -22.08 -23.71 32.55
N ILE A 310 -21.22 -22.86 33.13
CA ILE A 310 -19.84 -22.63 32.62
C ILE A 310 -18.97 -23.89 32.76
N VAL A 311 -19.19 -24.69 33.81
CA VAL A 311 -18.40 -25.91 34.07
C VAL A 311 -18.90 -27.10 33.25
N ASP A 312 -20.15 -27.09 32.77
CA ASP A 312 -20.70 -28.18 31.96
C ASP A 312 -20.02 -28.26 30.57
N ALA A 313 -19.28 -29.35 30.34
CA ALA A 313 -18.63 -29.62 29.07
C ALA A 313 -19.61 -29.71 27.89
N ASN A 314 -20.87 -30.08 28.14
CA ASN A 314 -21.90 -30.22 27.09
C ASN A 314 -22.39 -28.87 26.56
N GLU A 315 -22.11 -27.77 27.26
CA GLU A 315 -22.42 -26.41 26.81
C GLU A 315 -21.36 -25.86 25.84
N TYR A 316 -20.23 -26.54 25.65
CA TYR A 316 -19.20 -26.15 24.69
C TYR A 316 -19.41 -26.87 23.36
N ILE A 317 -19.86 -26.13 22.36
CA ILE A 317 -20.25 -26.65 21.05
C ILE A 317 -19.30 -26.22 19.94
N ILE A 318 -19.22 -27.00 18.87
CA ILE A 318 -18.63 -26.56 17.61
C ILE A 318 -19.69 -25.73 16.88
N SER A 319 -19.56 -24.40 16.94
CA SER A 319 -20.53 -23.49 16.33
C SER A 319 -20.35 -23.40 14.80
N SER A 320 -21.44 -23.57 14.06
CA SER A 320 -21.53 -23.14 12.66
C SER A 320 -21.83 -21.63 12.61
N GLY A 321 -21.20 -20.92 11.67
CA GLY A 321 -21.51 -19.52 11.44
C GLY A 321 -22.88 -19.31 10.79
N PRO A 322 -23.29 -18.06 10.54
CA PRO A 322 -24.58 -17.76 9.95
C PRO A 322 -24.71 -18.38 8.54
N VAL A 323 -25.88 -18.94 8.27
CA VAL A 323 -26.22 -19.62 7.00
C VAL A 323 -26.98 -18.66 6.10
N VAL A 324 -26.84 -18.80 4.79
CA VAL A 324 -27.61 -18.03 3.81
C VAL A 324 -29.09 -18.41 3.90
N PRO A 325 -30.02 -17.46 4.09
CA PRO A 325 -31.45 -17.76 4.06
C PRO A 325 -31.90 -18.32 2.70
N PRO A 326 -32.87 -19.25 2.67
CA PRO A 326 -33.44 -19.72 1.41
C PRO A 326 -34.09 -18.56 0.65
N GLY A 327 -33.74 -18.38 -0.62
CA GLY A 327 -34.23 -17.28 -1.46
C GLY A 327 -33.44 -15.97 -1.39
N HIS A 328 -32.24 -15.96 -0.78
CA HIS A 328 -31.37 -14.79 -0.75
C HIS A 328 -31.01 -14.32 -2.18
N GLN A 329 -31.42 -13.10 -2.53
CA GLN A 329 -31.11 -12.51 -3.83
C GLN A 329 -29.66 -12.00 -3.85
N LYS A 330 -28.99 -12.21 -4.98
CA LYS A 330 -27.62 -11.80 -5.23
C LYS A 330 -27.46 -10.28 -5.16
N CYS A 331 -26.37 -9.82 -4.55
CA CYS A 331 -25.96 -8.42 -4.61
C CYS A 331 -25.13 -8.17 -5.86
N VAL A 332 -25.55 -7.22 -6.71
CA VAL A 332 -24.83 -6.87 -7.94
C VAL A 332 -24.18 -5.50 -7.81
N PHE A 333 -22.87 -5.46 -8.00
CA PHE A 333 -22.11 -4.21 -8.11
C PHE A 333 -22.39 -3.54 -9.46
N LYS A 334 -22.90 -2.30 -9.46
CA LYS A 334 -23.26 -1.56 -10.68
C LYS A 334 -22.15 -0.63 -11.16
N GLY A 335 -21.52 0.11 -10.24
CA GLY A 335 -20.52 1.10 -10.63
C GLY A 335 -19.92 1.89 -9.49
N ILE A 336 -18.90 2.66 -9.84
CA ILE A 336 -18.22 3.61 -8.96
C ILE A 336 -18.72 5.00 -9.35
N HIS A 337 -19.12 5.81 -8.38
CA HIS A 337 -19.45 7.21 -8.57
C HIS A 337 -18.44 8.08 -7.83
N LEU A 338 -17.90 9.09 -8.51
CA LEU A 338 -16.97 10.06 -7.92
C LEU A 338 -17.58 11.45 -7.95
N GLU A 339 -17.70 12.05 -6.78
CA GLU A 339 -18.16 13.41 -6.59
C GLU A 339 -16.97 14.31 -6.24
N LEU A 340 -16.77 15.39 -6.99
CA LEU A 340 -15.69 16.35 -6.75
C LEU A 340 -15.97 17.12 -5.45
N ILE A 341 -14.99 17.16 -4.55
CA ILE A 341 -15.12 17.92 -3.31
C ILE A 341 -14.70 19.39 -3.56
N PRO A 342 -15.57 20.39 -3.34
CA PRO A 342 -15.28 21.79 -3.68
C PRO A 342 -14.16 22.44 -2.86
N GLN A 343 -13.71 21.81 -1.78
CA GLN A 343 -12.70 22.34 -0.86
C GLN A 343 -11.58 21.32 -0.65
N ALA A 344 -10.47 21.50 -1.37
CA ALA A 344 -9.21 20.89 -0.98
C ALA A 344 -8.87 21.39 0.43
N ARG A 345 -8.67 20.49 1.39
CA ARG A 345 -7.93 20.88 2.60
C ARG A 345 -6.58 21.38 2.11
N LEU A 346 -6.32 22.68 2.30
CA LEU A 346 -4.98 23.25 2.15
C LEU A 346 -4.08 22.54 3.18
N ASN A 347 -3.51 21.40 2.78
CA ASN A 347 -2.46 20.78 3.55
C ASN A 347 -1.25 21.71 3.45
N ILE A 348 -0.88 22.32 4.58
CA ILE A 348 0.28 23.18 4.73
C ILE A 348 1.51 22.40 4.21
N GLY A 349 2.05 22.82 3.06
CA GLY A 349 3.23 22.21 2.42
C GLY A 349 3.08 21.70 0.99
N GLN A 350 1.99 21.98 0.26
CA GLN A 350 1.86 21.57 -1.14
C GLN A 350 2.79 22.36 -2.08
N THR A 351 3.53 21.63 -2.91
CA THR A 351 4.29 22.13 -4.06
C THR A 351 3.34 22.62 -5.16
N LEU A 352 3.60 23.82 -5.68
CA LEU A 352 2.91 24.44 -6.81
C LEU A 352 2.85 23.49 -8.03
N GLY A 353 1.64 23.21 -8.54
CA GLY A 353 1.43 22.56 -9.85
C GLY A 353 0.84 21.14 -9.84
N LEU A 354 0.52 20.54 -8.68
CA LEU A 354 -0.13 19.22 -8.61
C LEU A 354 -1.66 19.37 -8.53
N PRO A 355 -2.46 18.49 -9.19
CA PRO A 355 -3.91 18.54 -9.11
C PRO A 355 -4.39 18.36 -7.66
N THR A 356 -5.02 19.38 -7.13
CA THR A 356 -5.59 19.49 -5.76
C THR A 356 -6.98 18.87 -5.63
N GLU A 357 -7.48 18.26 -6.71
CA GLU A 357 -8.84 17.73 -6.74
C GLU A 357 -8.91 16.43 -5.96
N GLU A 358 -9.72 16.45 -4.90
CA GLU A 358 -10.07 15.27 -4.15
C GLU A 358 -11.52 14.90 -4.44
N TYR A 359 -11.75 13.60 -4.62
CA TYR A 359 -13.07 13.06 -4.92
C TYR A 359 -13.59 12.26 -3.73
N ARG A 360 -14.90 12.35 -3.49
CA ARG A 360 -15.62 11.42 -2.63
C ARG A 360 -16.11 10.25 -3.48
N ALA A 361 -15.70 9.05 -3.10
CA ALA A 361 -16.15 7.84 -3.76
C ALA A 361 -17.47 7.34 -3.15
N SER A 362 -18.40 6.97 -4.02
CA SER A 362 -19.63 6.25 -3.68
C SER A 362 -19.74 5.00 -4.55
N LEU A 363 -20.34 3.95 -4.01
CA LEU A 363 -20.55 2.69 -4.72
C LEU A 363 -22.04 2.41 -4.87
N ASP A 364 -22.43 2.04 -6.08
CA ASP A 364 -23.81 1.70 -6.42
C ASP A 364 -23.99 0.19 -6.48
N PHE A 365 -24.97 -0.31 -5.74
CA PHE A 365 -25.34 -1.72 -5.68
C PHE A 365 -26.81 -1.90 -6.04
N GLU A 366 -27.11 -3.08 -6.57
CA GLU A 366 -28.47 -3.61 -6.64
C GLU A 366 -28.58 -4.75 -5.62
N ILE A 367 -29.37 -4.53 -4.57
CA ILE A 367 -29.60 -5.47 -3.47
C ILE A 367 -31.08 -5.78 -3.47
N SER A 368 -31.43 -7.05 -3.65
CA SER A 368 -32.83 -7.49 -3.71
C SER A 368 -33.72 -6.68 -4.69
N SER A 369 -33.20 -6.35 -5.88
CA SER A 369 -33.83 -5.50 -6.90
C SER A 369 -34.04 -4.03 -6.51
N GLN A 370 -33.43 -3.56 -5.40
CA GLN A 370 -33.39 -2.16 -5.00
C GLN A 370 -32.00 -1.57 -5.21
N SER A 371 -31.95 -0.33 -5.71
CA SER A 371 -30.67 0.37 -5.85
C SER A 371 -30.27 1.02 -4.52
N VAL A 372 -29.11 0.65 -4.01
CA VAL A 372 -28.55 1.16 -2.75
C VAL A 372 -27.18 1.75 -3.01
N ARG A 373 -26.96 2.99 -2.54
CA ARG A 373 -25.69 3.71 -2.65
C ARG A 373 -24.99 3.79 -1.28
N TYR A 374 -23.69 3.51 -1.26
CA TYR A 374 -22.83 3.68 -0.08
C TYR A 374 -21.75 4.72 -0.34
N ALA A 375 -21.71 5.78 0.48
CA ALA A 375 -20.69 6.81 0.39
C ALA A 375 -19.49 6.45 1.28
N LEU A 376 -18.29 6.45 0.70
CA LEU A 376 -17.09 5.98 1.37
C LEU A 376 -16.40 7.15 2.12
N PHE A 377 -16.84 7.41 3.35
CA PHE A 377 -16.32 8.53 4.16
C PHE A 377 -15.00 8.24 4.84
N THR A 378 -14.71 6.98 5.15
CA THR A 378 -13.59 6.59 6.01
C THR A 378 -12.73 5.50 5.38
N LEU A 379 -11.51 5.32 5.90
CA LEU A 379 -10.56 4.31 5.44
C LEU A 379 -10.41 3.16 6.46
N PRO A 380 -11.35 2.21 6.50
CA PRO A 380 -11.30 1.09 7.44
C PRO A 380 -10.18 0.11 7.09
N ILE A 381 -9.67 -0.59 8.11
CA ILE A 381 -8.75 -1.71 7.96
C ILE A 381 -9.56 -2.99 7.95
N PHE A 382 -9.27 -3.85 6.97
CA PHE A 382 -9.84 -5.18 6.88
C PHE A 382 -8.75 -6.20 7.15
N VAL A 383 -9.00 -7.11 8.08
CA VAL A 383 -8.07 -8.18 8.45
C VAL A 383 -8.69 -9.51 8.07
N THR A 384 -7.98 -10.31 7.28
CA THR A 384 -8.46 -11.67 6.96
C THR A 384 -8.15 -12.59 8.13
N ALA A 385 -9.15 -13.34 8.58
CA ALA A 385 -8.98 -14.32 9.64
C ALA A 385 -8.04 -15.45 9.16
N PRO A 386 -7.01 -15.81 9.96
CA PRO A 386 -6.12 -16.91 9.62
C PRO A 386 -6.83 -18.26 9.73
N PRO A 387 -6.35 -19.30 9.02
CA PRO A 387 -6.88 -20.65 9.16
C PRO A 387 -6.69 -21.17 10.59
N CYS A 388 -7.69 -21.92 11.07
CA CYS A 388 -7.61 -22.59 12.37
C CYS A 388 -6.78 -23.88 12.28
N VAL A 389 -6.13 -24.26 13.37
CA VAL A 389 -5.49 -25.57 13.53
C VAL A 389 -6.28 -26.38 14.55
N GLY A 390 -6.95 -27.44 14.10
CA GLY A 390 -7.78 -28.30 14.96
C GLY A 390 -9.22 -27.82 15.13
N THR A 391 -9.95 -28.48 16.03
CA THR A 391 -11.35 -28.17 16.36
C THR A 391 -11.43 -27.26 17.58
N HIS A 392 -12.15 -26.16 17.44
CA HIS A 392 -12.34 -25.19 18.51
C HIS A 392 -13.82 -25.14 18.91
N VAL A 393 -14.05 -25.14 20.21
CA VAL A 393 -15.39 -25.07 20.81
C VAL A 393 -15.67 -23.66 21.29
N MET A 394 -16.94 -23.31 21.35
CA MET A 394 -17.43 -22.05 21.89
C MET A 394 -18.62 -22.34 22.81
N PHE A 395 -18.78 -21.54 23.86
CA PHE A 395 -19.92 -21.68 24.77
C PHE A 395 -21.23 -21.45 24.02
N ARG A 396 -22.24 -22.31 24.23
CA ARG A 396 -23.49 -22.32 23.46
C ARG A 396 -24.24 -21.00 23.56
N ARG A 397 -24.34 -20.43 24.76
CA ARG A 397 -24.99 -19.13 24.99
C ARG A 397 -24.27 -17.99 24.26
N GLN A 398 -22.95 -18.01 24.27
CA GLN A 398 -22.11 -17.09 23.50
C GLN A 398 -22.40 -17.22 21.99
N ALA A 399 -22.51 -18.46 21.47
CA ALA A 399 -22.86 -18.71 20.08
C ALA A 399 -24.20 -18.10 19.69
N GLN A 400 -25.23 -18.35 20.50
CA GLN A 400 -26.57 -17.87 20.27
C GLN A 400 -26.64 -16.34 20.31
N MET A 401 -25.93 -15.70 21.26
CA MET A 401 -25.81 -14.25 21.32
C MET A 401 -25.20 -13.67 20.03
N ARG A 402 -24.04 -14.19 19.59
CA ARG A 402 -23.36 -13.69 18.39
C ARG A 402 -24.18 -13.91 17.11
N LEU A 403 -24.90 -15.03 17.01
CA LEU A 403 -25.77 -15.34 15.87
C LEU A 403 -27.06 -14.53 15.87
N ARG A 404 -27.62 -14.20 17.05
CA ARG A 404 -28.78 -13.30 17.16
C ARG A 404 -28.45 -11.88 16.67
N ASP A 405 -27.22 -11.43 16.90
CA ASP A 405 -26.70 -10.15 16.41
C ASP A 405 -26.13 -10.25 14.97
N ALA A 406 -26.44 -11.31 14.22
CA ALA A 406 -26.03 -11.46 12.84
C ALA A 406 -27.01 -10.76 11.88
N PHE A 407 -26.52 -9.78 11.13
CA PHE A 407 -27.31 -9.02 10.17
C PHE A 407 -27.10 -9.54 8.75
N LEU A 408 -28.17 -9.56 7.97
CA LEU A 408 -28.09 -9.78 6.53
C LEU A 408 -27.69 -8.47 5.84
N VAL A 409 -27.01 -8.60 4.70
CA VAL A 409 -26.56 -7.44 3.91
C VAL A 409 -27.71 -6.52 3.47
N LYS A 410 -28.89 -7.07 3.21
CA LYS A 410 -30.08 -6.30 2.81
C LYS A 410 -30.54 -5.31 3.88
N ASP A 411 -30.37 -5.65 5.16
CA ASP A 411 -30.85 -4.84 6.29
C ASP A 411 -29.76 -3.86 6.78
N LEU A 412 -28.55 -3.97 6.23
CA LEU A 412 -27.35 -3.32 6.76
C LEU A 412 -27.38 -1.79 6.62
N LYS A 413 -28.05 -1.24 5.60
CA LYS A 413 -28.04 0.20 5.32
C LYS A 413 -28.55 1.02 6.49
N ASP A 414 -29.66 0.57 7.09
CA ASP A 414 -30.35 1.27 8.18
C ASP A 414 -29.84 0.85 9.57
N THR A 415 -28.91 -0.10 9.64
CA THR A 415 -28.34 -0.56 10.91
C THR A 415 -27.36 0.46 11.50
N TYR A 416 -27.60 0.82 12.76
CA TYR A 416 -26.68 1.59 13.60
C TYR A 416 -26.13 0.68 14.70
N PRO A 417 -24.86 0.23 14.59
CA PRO A 417 -24.28 -0.66 15.58
C PRO A 417 -24.06 0.09 16.89
N VAL A 418 -24.46 -0.53 18.00
CA VAL A 418 -24.14 -0.04 19.34
C VAL A 418 -22.61 0.02 19.49
N PRO A 419 -22.05 1.11 20.06
CA PRO A 419 -20.63 1.17 20.37
C PRO A 419 -20.18 -0.04 21.20
N ASP A 420 -18.96 -0.52 20.95
CA ASP A 420 -18.31 -1.61 21.70
C ASP A 420 -19.02 -2.97 21.72
N LYS A 421 -20.14 -3.11 20.98
CA LYS A 421 -20.78 -4.40 20.75
C LYS A 421 -20.31 -4.98 19.43
N MET A 422 -19.93 -6.26 19.45
CA MET A 422 -19.56 -6.98 18.25
C MET A 422 -20.77 -7.17 17.32
N LEU A 423 -20.58 -6.89 16.04
CA LEU A 423 -21.55 -7.09 14.97
C LEU A 423 -21.09 -8.24 14.06
N VAL A 424 -21.98 -9.18 13.76
CA VAL A 424 -21.73 -10.20 12.73
C VAL A 424 -22.51 -9.82 11.47
N ILE A 425 -21.83 -9.77 10.32
CA ILE A 425 -22.45 -9.54 9.02
C ILE A 425 -22.43 -10.85 8.25
N ASN A 426 -23.61 -11.40 7.96
CA ASN A 426 -23.75 -12.58 7.13
C ASN A 426 -23.58 -12.17 5.66
N ALA A 427 -22.38 -12.40 5.12
CA ALA A 427 -21.99 -12.05 3.76
C ALA A 427 -21.69 -13.28 2.89
N MET A 428 -22.43 -14.36 3.14
CA MET A 428 -22.28 -15.63 2.43
C MET A 428 -22.92 -15.63 1.03
N GLY A 429 -23.77 -14.64 0.71
CA GLY A 429 -24.32 -14.45 -0.62
C GLY A 429 -23.28 -13.94 -1.62
N GLU A 430 -23.55 -14.12 -2.91
CA GLU A 430 -22.66 -13.61 -3.95
C GLU A 430 -22.72 -12.08 -4.02
N GLY A 431 -21.58 -11.41 -3.87
CA GLY A 431 -21.44 -9.95 -3.89
C GLY A 431 -21.61 -9.27 -2.52
N ASP A 432 -22.09 -10.00 -1.52
CA ASP A 432 -22.39 -9.49 -0.17
C ASP A 432 -21.15 -8.93 0.55
N GLU A 433 -19.98 -9.56 0.38
CA GLU A 433 -18.72 -9.13 1.01
C GLU A 433 -18.39 -7.66 0.69
N ILE A 434 -18.66 -7.23 -0.55
CA ILE A 434 -18.32 -5.87 -1.01
C ILE A 434 -19.25 -4.85 -0.39
N VAL A 435 -20.54 -5.17 -0.26
CA VAL A 435 -21.51 -4.32 0.41
C VAL A 435 -21.16 -4.18 1.90
N ALA A 436 -20.81 -5.29 2.56
CA ALA A 436 -20.36 -5.27 3.95
C ALA A 436 -19.12 -4.38 4.14
N ARG A 437 -18.13 -4.49 3.24
CA ARG A 437 -16.95 -3.61 3.22
C ARG A 437 -17.31 -2.14 2.96
N ALA A 438 -18.25 -1.87 2.03
CA ALA A 438 -18.70 -0.52 1.70
C ALA A 438 -19.42 0.14 2.90
N TRP A 439 -20.30 -0.60 3.57
CA TRP A 439 -20.95 -0.16 4.79
C TRP A 439 -19.94 0.14 5.91
N CYS A 440 -18.91 -0.71 6.09
CA CYS A 440 -17.85 -0.45 7.05
C CYS A 440 -17.12 0.87 6.76
N ALA A 441 -16.88 1.19 5.49
CA ALA A 441 -16.24 2.44 5.08
C ALA A 441 -17.17 3.67 5.21
N GLU A 442 -18.48 3.49 5.07
CA GLU A 442 -19.48 4.53 5.32
C GLU A 442 -19.61 4.82 6.82
N ARG A 443 -19.70 3.79 7.65
CA ARG A 443 -19.92 3.89 9.10
C ARG A 443 -18.65 4.10 9.93
N GLY A 444 -17.48 3.94 9.35
CA GLY A 444 -16.22 4.11 10.07
C GLY A 444 -15.87 2.94 10.98
N LYS A 445 -15.97 1.71 10.46
CA LYS A 445 -15.72 0.48 11.23
C LYS A 445 -14.61 -0.36 10.61
N HIS A 446 -13.67 -0.80 11.44
CA HIS A 446 -12.73 -1.88 11.09
C HIS A 446 -13.47 -3.21 11.07
N ALA A 447 -13.02 -4.17 10.27
CA ALA A 447 -13.65 -5.49 10.27
C ALA A 447 -12.66 -6.62 10.07
N VAL A 448 -12.94 -7.75 10.73
CA VAL A 448 -12.32 -9.04 10.43
C VAL A 448 -13.16 -9.72 9.37
N ILE A 449 -12.51 -10.37 8.41
CA ILE A 449 -13.16 -11.04 7.28
C ILE A 449 -12.76 -12.50 7.34
N ARG A 450 -13.74 -13.37 7.57
CA ARG A 450 -13.60 -14.81 7.38
C ARG A 450 -14.06 -15.13 5.97
N ARG A 451 -13.20 -15.80 5.18
CA ARG A 451 -13.54 -16.31 3.84
C ARG A 451 -13.63 -17.81 3.85
N ASP A 452 -14.50 -18.34 3.00
CA ASP A 452 -14.67 -19.77 2.83
C ASP A 452 -13.65 -20.29 1.82
N VAL A 453 -12.48 -20.69 2.31
CA VAL A 453 -11.41 -21.26 1.48
C VAL A 453 -11.18 -22.70 1.90
N PRO A 454 -11.53 -23.68 1.04
CA PRO A 454 -11.36 -25.10 1.37
C PRO A 454 -9.96 -25.41 1.89
N GLY A 455 -9.88 -26.03 3.07
CA GLY A 455 -8.62 -26.40 3.73
C GLY A 455 -7.85 -25.26 4.40
N LYS A 456 -8.37 -24.02 4.38
CA LYS A 456 -7.81 -22.85 5.08
C LYS A 456 -8.88 -22.07 5.84
N GLU A 457 -9.88 -22.76 6.33
CA GLU A 457 -11.04 -22.14 6.96
C GLU A 457 -10.72 -21.71 8.39
N CYS A 458 -11.21 -20.52 8.75
CA CYS A 458 -11.32 -20.10 10.13
C CYS A 458 -12.71 -20.49 10.63
N CYS A 459 -12.79 -21.17 11.78
CA CYS A 459 -14.06 -21.53 12.41
C CYS A 459 -14.75 -20.29 12.97
N PHE A 460 -16.06 -20.40 13.25
CA PHE A 460 -16.84 -19.26 13.73
C PHE A 460 -16.34 -18.73 15.08
N ALA A 461 -15.95 -19.62 16.00
CA ALA A 461 -15.40 -19.27 17.29
C ALA A 461 -14.15 -18.36 17.16
N CYS A 462 -13.10 -18.84 16.49
CA CYS A 462 -11.86 -18.08 16.33
C CYS A 462 -12.07 -16.78 15.54
N ALA A 463 -12.98 -16.76 14.56
CA ALA A 463 -13.28 -15.55 13.82
C ALA A 463 -14.00 -14.50 14.70
N CYS A 464 -14.89 -14.95 15.60
CA CYS A 464 -15.53 -14.08 16.57
C CYS A 464 -14.52 -13.54 17.58
N ASP A 465 -13.70 -14.42 18.17
CA ASP A 465 -12.68 -14.02 19.15
C ASP A 465 -11.67 -13.04 18.55
N LEU A 466 -11.23 -13.28 17.31
CA LEU A 466 -10.31 -12.37 16.63
C LEU A 466 -10.93 -10.99 16.38
N ALA A 467 -12.23 -10.93 16.09
CA ALA A 467 -12.93 -9.68 15.82
C ALA A 467 -13.31 -8.92 17.09
N ALA A 468 -13.50 -9.62 18.19
CA ALA A 468 -14.02 -9.06 19.43
C ALA A 468 -13.01 -8.11 20.09
N GLY A 469 -13.55 -7.13 20.82
CA GLY A 469 -12.78 -6.12 21.54
C GLY A 469 -12.19 -6.56 22.85
N ASP A 470 -12.63 -7.69 23.39
CA ASP A 470 -12.21 -8.23 24.68
C ASP A 470 -11.09 -9.28 24.55
N THR A 471 -11.06 -10.03 23.44
CA THR A 471 -10.11 -11.13 23.21
C THR A 471 -9.19 -10.93 22.00
N GLY A 472 -9.50 -9.99 21.11
CA GLY A 472 -8.88 -9.91 19.80
C GLY A 472 -8.43 -8.52 19.36
N LEU A 473 -8.66 -8.24 18.08
CA LEU A 473 -8.20 -7.04 17.39
C LEU A 473 -9.05 -5.81 17.66
N ASN A 474 -10.15 -5.92 18.44
CA ASN A 474 -11.04 -4.79 18.72
C ASN A 474 -11.58 -4.09 17.47
N CYS A 475 -11.88 -4.88 16.43
CA CYS A 475 -12.61 -4.40 15.26
C CYS A 475 -14.11 -4.30 15.55
N ASN A 476 -14.65 -5.18 16.39
CA ASN A 476 -16.07 -5.33 16.74
C ASN A 476 -17.00 -5.52 15.53
N VAL A 477 -16.46 -5.90 14.37
CA VAL A 477 -17.22 -6.29 13.19
C VAL A 477 -16.58 -7.53 12.56
N LEU A 478 -17.39 -8.57 12.36
CA LEU A 478 -17.02 -9.78 11.65
C LEU A 478 -17.83 -9.87 10.36
N ILE A 479 -17.17 -9.84 9.21
CA ILE A 479 -17.76 -10.15 7.91
C ILE A 479 -17.58 -11.66 7.68
N TRP A 480 -18.68 -12.40 7.74
CA TRP A 480 -18.73 -13.83 7.50
C TRP A 480 -18.99 -14.08 6.01
N ALA A 481 -17.91 -14.16 5.23
CA ALA A 481 -17.94 -14.27 3.79
C ALA A 481 -17.68 -15.70 3.28
N ARG A 482 -18.15 -15.93 2.05
CA ARG A 482 -17.92 -17.15 1.26
C ARG A 482 -16.54 -17.17 0.59
#